data_AF-X1AMT6-F1
#
_entry.id   AF-X1AMT6-F1
#
_cell.length_a   1.000
_cell.length_b   1.000
_cell.length_c   1.000
_cell.angle_alpha   90.00
_cell.angle_beta   90.00
_cell.angle_gamma   90.00
#
_symmetry.space_group_name_H-M   'P 1'
#
loop_
_entity.id
_entity.type
_entity.pdbx_description
1 polymer ?
#
loop_
_entity_poly.entity_id
_entity_poly.type
_entity_poly.pdbx_seq_one_letter_code
_entity_poly.pdbx_strand_id
1 'polypeptide(L)'
;MCRLTPVVVYIMMWKALAGPAPMGVINKHILGPLGIGAGEYLLNANPWLFVILVNGFIGASFGMIIFSSAIEAIPKDYMIASKVDGASTWQTIRYITIPMIRWPLLFVTTYQTLSLLTSFEQIMLLTDGGPGLYKTEVWSLTAYHRAFTSYFGNTQWGYGSAWAVILVI
;
A
#
# COMPACT_ATOMS: atom_id res chain seq x y z
N MET A 1 -3.59 -5.14 -12.87
CA MET A 1 -2.48 -4.81 -13.80
C MET A 1 -1.42 -3.87 -13.19
N CYS A 2 -1.38 -3.61 -11.87
CA CYS A 2 -0.44 -2.64 -11.29
C CYS A 2 0.91 -3.21 -10.86
N ARG A 3 1.05 -4.54 -10.77
CA ARG A 3 2.31 -5.21 -10.41
C ARG A 3 3.18 -5.57 -11.63
N LEU A 4 2.68 -5.35 -12.86
CA LEU A 4 3.42 -5.60 -14.10
C LEU A 4 4.34 -4.42 -14.48
N THR A 5 4.04 -3.22 -13.99
CA THR A 5 4.88 -2.03 -14.18
C THR A 5 5.96 -1.95 -13.10
N PRO A 6 7.20 -1.50 -13.42
CA PRO A 6 8.22 -1.23 -12.40
C PRO A 6 7.70 -0.26 -11.33
N VAL A 7 8.05 -0.54 -10.07
CA VAL A 7 7.56 0.22 -8.90
C VAL A 7 7.86 1.72 -9.01
N VAL A 8 9.04 2.07 -9.53
CA VAL A 8 9.47 3.46 -9.72
C VAL A 8 8.57 4.19 -10.71
N VAL A 9 8.23 3.54 -11.85
CA VAL A 9 7.37 4.13 -12.88
C VAL A 9 5.97 4.35 -12.32
N TYR A 10 5.43 3.36 -11.61
CA TYR A 10 4.12 3.47 -10.97
C TYR A 10 4.08 4.63 -9.96
N ILE A 11 5.09 4.76 -9.11
CA ILE A 11 5.18 5.86 -8.13
C ILE A 11 5.30 7.21 -8.84
N MET A 12 6.11 7.30 -9.89
CA MET A 12 6.24 8.53 -10.68
C MET A 12 4.92 8.93 -11.33
N MET A 13 4.12 7.96 -11.81
CA MET A 13 2.78 8.25 -12.32
C MET A 13 1.87 8.81 -11.23
N TRP A 14 1.89 8.24 -10.01
CA TRP A 14 1.12 8.79 -8.88
C TRP A 14 1.59 10.17 -8.45
N LYS A 15 2.91 10.42 -8.41
CA LYS A 15 3.46 11.76 -8.16
C LYS A 15 3.05 12.76 -9.22
N ALA A 16 3.00 12.35 -10.50
CA ALA A 16 2.52 13.20 -11.59
C ALA A 16 1.03 13.50 -11.44
N LEU A 17 0.20 12.50 -11.11
CA LEU A 17 -1.23 12.67 -10.87
C LEU A 17 -1.53 13.60 -9.68
N ALA A 18 -0.79 13.45 -8.59
CA ALA A 18 -0.90 14.27 -7.38
C ALA A 18 -0.01 15.53 -7.41
N GLY A 19 0.67 15.79 -8.52
CA GLY A 19 1.64 16.88 -8.68
C GLY A 19 1.05 18.28 -8.47
N PRO A 20 1.90 19.32 -8.28
CA PRO A 20 1.42 20.69 -8.21
C PRO A 20 0.74 21.11 -9.52
N ALA A 21 -0.24 22.00 -9.43
CA ALA A 21 -0.79 22.67 -10.61
C ALA A 21 0.34 23.45 -11.30
N PRO A 22 0.48 23.43 -12.64
CA PRO A 22 -0.52 23.02 -13.65
C PRO A 22 -0.43 21.57 -14.15
N MET A 23 0.50 20.75 -13.66
CA MET A 23 0.72 19.38 -14.18
C MET A 23 -0.05 18.28 -13.43
N GLY A 24 -0.52 18.54 -12.20
CA GLY A 24 -1.31 17.57 -11.42
C GLY A 24 -2.76 17.44 -11.89
N VAL A 25 -3.10 16.29 -12.49
CA VAL A 25 -4.44 16.00 -13.01
C VAL A 25 -5.51 16.04 -11.91
N ILE A 26 -5.20 15.48 -10.72
CA ILE A 26 -6.16 15.41 -9.59
C ILE A 26 -6.40 16.80 -9.00
N ASN A 27 -5.34 17.57 -8.77
CA ASN A 27 -5.44 18.91 -8.20
C ASN A 27 -6.18 19.86 -9.16
N LYS A 28 -5.99 19.72 -10.46
CA LYS A 28 -6.63 20.58 -11.47
C LYS A 28 -8.10 20.22 -11.74
N HIS A 29 -8.41 18.95 -11.97
CA HIS A 29 -9.72 18.54 -12.48
C HIS A 29 -10.72 18.15 -11.38
N ILE A 30 -10.24 17.79 -10.19
CA ILE A 30 -11.10 17.34 -9.08
C ILE A 30 -11.13 18.39 -7.96
N LEU A 31 -9.98 18.89 -7.52
CA LEU A 31 -9.90 19.84 -6.39
C LEU A 31 -10.09 21.30 -6.81
N GLY A 32 -9.64 21.68 -8.00
CA GLY A 32 -9.83 23.03 -8.57
C GLY A 32 -11.29 23.49 -8.65
N PRO A 33 -12.24 22.66 -9.13
CA PRO A 33 -13.67 23.00 -9.15
C PRO A 33 -14.32 23.09 -7.76
N LEU A 34 -13.71 22.48 -6.73
CA LEU A 34 -14.24 22.46 -5.36
C LEU A 34 -13.77 23.64 -4.50
N GLY A 35 -12.95 24.56 -5.04
CA GLY A 35 -12.45 25.73 -4.32
C GLY A 35 -11.48 25.42 -3.18
N ILE A 36 -11.13 24.15 -2.97
CA ILE A 36 -10.09 23.71 -2.04
C ILE A 36 -8.76 24.09 -2.69
N GLY A 37 -8.11 25.11 -2.11
CA GLY A 37 -7.03 25.85 -2.73
C GLY A 37 -6.03 24.99 -3.48
N ALA A 38 -5.76 25.36 -4.72
CA ALA A 38 -4.70 24.81 -5.57
C ALA A 38 -3.26 24.97 -5.00
N GLY A 39 -3.13 25.45 -3.76
CA GLY A 39 -1.87 25.69 -3.05
C GLY A 39 -1.49 24.62 -2.02
N GLU A 40 -2.45 23.89 -1.44
CA GLU A 40 -2.14 22.78 -0.52
C GLU A 40 -2.11 21.46 -1.28
N TYR A 41 -0.90 21.12 -1.72
CA TYR A 41 -0.54 19.83 -2.31
C TYR A 41 -1.19 18.68 -1.53
N LEU A 42 -1.90 17.77 -2.21
CA LEU A 42 -2.56 16.62 -1.57
C LEU A 42 -1.56 15.78 -0.73
N LEU A 43 -0.33 15.69 -1.23
CA LEU A 43 0.81 15.07 -0.56
C LEU A 43 1.33 15.88 0.64
N ASN A 44 1.12 17.20 0.72
CA ASN A 44 1.47 17.99 1.93
C ASN A 44 0.31 18.06 2.94
N ALA A 45 -0.93 18.07 2.47
CA ALA A 45 -2.12 18.17 3.31
C ALA A 45 -2.32 16.88 4.14
N ASN A 46 -2.25 15.71 3.51
CA ASN A 46 -2.38 14.41 4.17
C ASN A 46 -1.42 13.37 3.56
N PRO A 47 -0.12 13.48 3.85
CA PRO A 47 0.92 12.64 3.23
C PRO A 47 0.70 11.15 3.49
N TRP A 48 0.28 10.77 4.70
CA TRP A 48 0.02 9.38 5.07
C TRP A 48 -1.14 8.76 4.30
N LEU A 49 -2.21 9.52 4.10
CA LEU A 49 -3.36 9.02 3.36
C LEU A 49 -2.98 8.72 1.91
N PHE A 50 -2.16 9.58 1.30
CA PHE A 50 -1.64 9.34 -0.04
C PHE A 50 -0.72 8.12 -0.10
N VAL A 51 0.21 7.98 0.85
CA VAL A 51 1.10 6.80 0.97
C VAL A 51 0.29 5.52 1.11
N ILE A 52 -0.74 5.51 1.96
CA ILE A 52 -1.63 4.35 2.19
C ILE A 52 -2.40 4.00 0.93
N LEU A 53 -2.93 4.99 0.19
CA LEU A 53 -3.67 4.74 -1.05
C LEU A 53 -2.79 4.12 -2.13
N VAL A 54 -1.59 4.68 -2.35
CA VAL A 54 -0.66 4.18 -3.37
C VAL A 54 -0.16 2.77 -3.03
N ASN A 55 0.20 2.52 -1.75
CA ASN A 55 0.60 1.20 -1.28
C ASN A 55 -0.56 0.19 -1.32
N GLY A 56 -1.72 0.61 -0.84
CA GLY A 56 -2.92 -0.21 -0.76
C GLY A 56 -3.37 -0.71 -2.13
N PHE A 57 -3.23 0.09 -3.18
CA PHE A 57 -3.60 -0.31 -4.54
C PHE A 57 -2.68 -1.40 -5.12
N ILE A 58 -1.37 -1.33 -4.82
CA ILE A 58 -0.41 -2.37 -5.19
C ILE A 58 -0.70 -3.65 -4.42
N GLY A 59 -0.88 -3.56 -3.10
CA GLY A 59 -1.17 -4.71 -2.23
C GLY A 59 -2.50 -5.39 -2.58
N ALA A 60 -3.55 -4.60 -2.83
CA ALA A 60 -4.86 -5.10 -3.22
C ALA A 60 -4.81 -5.90 -4.53
N SER A 61 -3.98 -5.48 -5.50
CA SER A 61 -3.81 -6.22 -6.75
C SER A 61 -3.28 -7.64 -6.52
N PHE A 62 -2.39 -7.82 -5.54
CA PHE A 62 -1.86 -9.14 -5.18
C PHE A 62 -2.90 -9.99 -4.44
N GLY A 63 -3.56 -9.40 -3.44
CA GLY A 63 -4.64 -10.06 -2.70
C GLY A 63 -5.77 -10.52 -3.62
N MET A 64 -6.16 -9.70 -4.61
CA MET A 64 -7.21 -10.04 -5.57
C MET A 64 -6.91 -11.32 -6.36
N ILE A 65 -5.67 -11.50 -6.82
CA ILE A 65 -5.27 -12.69 -7.60
C ILE A 65 -5.39 -13.94 -6.72
N ILE A 66 -4.85 -13.87 -5.50
CA ILE A 66 -4.88 -15.02 -4.58
C ILE A 66 -6.31 -15.32 -4.16
N PHE A 67 -7.10 -14.32 -3.78
CA PHE A 67 -8.48 -14.51 -3.38
C PHE A 67 -9.35 -15.02 -4.52
N SER A 68 -9.16 -14.57 -5.76
CA SER A 68 -9.89 -15.11 -6.91
C SER A 68 -9.60 -16.61 -7.07
N SER A 69 -8.32 -17.01 -7.05
CA SER A 69 -7.95 -18.42 -7.16
C SER A 69 -8.46 -19.27 -6.00
N ALA A 70 -8.44 -18.73 -4.78
CA ALA A 70 -8.95 -19.40 -3.59
C ALA A 70 -10.47 -19.58 -3.61
N ILE A 71 -11.21 -18.60 -4.13
CA ILE A 71 -12.67 -18.69 -4.28
C ILE A 71 -13.03 -19.66 -5.41
N GLU A 72 -12.30 -19.66 -6.53
CA GLU A 72 -12.50 -20.59 -7.64
C GLU A 72 -12.23 -22.05 -7.25
N ALA A 73 -11.32 -22.28 -6.31
CA ALA A 73 -11.04 -23.61 -5.78
C ALA A 73 -12.16 -24.18 -4.89
N ILE A 74 -13.14 -23.36 -4.46
CA ILE A 74 -14.27 -23.83 -3.67
C ILE A 74 -15.16 -24.74 -4.52
N PRO A 75 -15.45 -25.98 -4.09
CA PRO A 75 -16.33 -26.88 -4.85
C PRO A 75 -17.72 -26.26 -5.03
N LYS A 76 -18.23 -26.29 -6.27
CA LYS A 76 -19.53 -25.71 -6.63
C LYS A 76 -20.69 -26.32 -5.85
N ASP A 77 -20.53 -27.55 -5.36
CA ASP A 77 -21.55 -28.27 -4.58
C ASP A 77 -21.95 -27.50 -3.32
N TYR A 78 -21.01 -26.83 -2.64
CA TYR A 78 -21.31 -26.00 -1.48
C TYR A 78 -22.16 -24.77 -1.83
N MET A 79 -21.94 -24.18 -3.01
CA MET A 79 -22.71 -23.03 -3.49
C MET A 79 -24.10 -23.44 -4.00
N ILE A 80 -24.27 -24.70 -4.44
CA ILE A 80 -25.56 -25.26 -4.85
C ILE A 80 -26.37 -25.63 -3.59
N ALA A 81 -25.75 -26.30 -2.63
CA ALA A 81 -26.38 -26.65 -1.35
C ALA A 81 -26.88 -25.38 -0.62
N SER A 82 -26.08 -24.31 -0.58
CA SER A 82 -26.50 -23.06 0.07
C SER A 82 -27.73 -22.42 -0.59
N LYS A 83 -27.89 -22.56 -1.92
CA LYS A 83 -29.07 -22.08 -2.65
C LYS A 83 -30.29 -22.94 -2.37
N VAL A 84 -30.11 -24.26 -2.26
CA VAL A 84 -31.19 -25.20 -1.91
C VAL A 84 -31.67 -24.95 -0.48
N ASP A 85 -30.75 -24.65 0.44
CA ASP A 85 -31.04 -24.30 1.84
C ASP A 85 -31.62 -22.88 2.02
N GLY A 86 -31.82 -22.12 0.92
CA GLY A 86 -32.41 -20.78 0.97
C GLY A 86 -31.51 -19.72 1.62
N ALA A 87 -30.20 -19.95 1.70
CA ALA A 87 -29.26 -19.01 2.30
C ALA A 87 -29.10 -17.74 1.45
N SER A 88 -29.10 -16.58 2.10
CA SER A 88 -28.82 -15.30 1.44
C SER A 88 -27.35 -15.21 0.99
N THR A 89 -27.06 -14.32 0.04
CA THR A 89 -25.69 -14.08 -0.46
C THR A 89 -24.72 -13.70 0.67
N TRP A 90 -25.17 -12.88 1.63
CA TRP A 90 -24.32 -12.48 2.77
C TRP A 90 -24.03 -13.65 3.73
N GLN A 91 -25.02 -14.52 3.97
CA GLN A 91 -24.82 -15.74 4.76
C GLN A 91 -23.85 -16.70 4.06
N THR A 92 -23.99 -16.86 2.74
CA THR A 92 -23.05 -17.68 1.94
C THR A 92 -21.62 -17.15 2.05
N ILE A 93 -21.41 -15.84 1.92
CA ILE A 93 -20.08 -15.22 2.04
C ILE A 93 -19.51 -15.44 3.46
N ARG A 94 -20.29 -15.12 4.50
CA ARG A 94 -19.83 -15.15 5.89
C ARG A 94 -19.60 -16.56 6.42
N TYR A 95 -20.46 -17.51 6.08
CA TYR A 95 -20.47 -18.86 6.66
C TYR A 95 -19.85 -19.94 5.78
N ILE A 96 -19.72 -19.71 4.46
CA ILE A 96 -19.14 -20.69 3.53
C ILE A 96 -17.83 -20.15 2.95
N THR A 97 -17.88 -19.00 2.28
CA THR A 97 -16.71 -18.48 1.55
C THR A 97 -15.56 -18.11 2.49
N ILE A 98 -15.80 -17.24 3.50
CA ILE A 98 -14.75 -16.77 4.42
C ILE A 98 -14.09 -17.94 5.19
N PRO A 99 -14.84 -18.89 5.79
CA PRO A 99 -14.23 -20.02 6.48
C PRO A 99 -13.42 -20.94 5.57
N MET A 100 -13.83 -21.11 4.30
CA MET A 100 -13.11 -21.94 3.33
C MET A 100 -11.80 -21.30 2.87
N ILE A 101 -11.79 -19.98 2.66
CA ILE A 101 -10.58 -19.25 2.25
C ILE A 101 -9.72 -18.78 3.43
N ARG A 102 -10.01 -19.22 4.67
CA ARG A 102 -9.30 -18.76 5.87
C ARG A 102 -7.78 -18.92 5.80
N TRP A 103 -7.30 -19.99 5.17
CA TRP A 103 -5.87 -20.28 5.03
C TRP A 103 -5.20 -19.33 4.02
N PRO A 104 -5.70 -19.19 2.77
CA PRO A 104 -5.28 -18.13 1.86
C PRO A 104 -5.37 -16.73 2.47
N LEU A 105 -6.42 -16.45 3.25
CA LEU A 105 -6.62 -15.16 3.89
C LEU A 105 -5.54 -14.86 4.91
N LEU A 106 -5.23 -15.79 5.81
CA LEU A 106 -4.13 -15.64 6.76
C LEU A 106 -2.79 -15.44 6.05
N PHE A 107 -2.53 -16.21 4.99
CA PHE A 107 -1.30 -16.06 4.20
C PHE A 107 -1.19 -14.66 3.59
N VAL A 108 -2.23 -14.18 2.91
CA VAL A 108 -2.24 -12.86 2.27
C VAL A 108 -2.11 -11.75 3.31
N THR A 109 -2.81 -11.84 4.45
CA THR A 109 -2.74 -10.80 5.47
C THR A 109 -1.35 -10.74 6.10
N THR A 110 -0.77 -11.89 6.48
CA THR A 110 0.58 -11.93 7.07
C THR A 110 1.64 -11.47 6.09
N TYR A 111 1.57 -11.93 4.83
CA TYR A 111 2.49 -11.49 3.79
C TYR A 111 2.37 -9.99 3.52
N GLN A 112 1.15 -9.46 3.46
CA GLN A 112 0.93 -8.05 3.23
C GLN A 112 1.42 -7.19 4.39
N THR A 113 1.22 -7.62 5.64
CA THR A 113 1.77 -6.95 6.83
C THR A 113 3.29 -6.90 6.80
N LEU A 114 3.95 -8.04 6.52
CA LEU A 114 5.40 -8.10 6.39
C LEU A 114 5.90 -7.19 5.26
N SER A 115 5.26 -7.27 4.09
CA SER A 115 5.60 -6.44 2.94
C SER A 115 5.53 -4.96 3.28
N LEU A 116 4.46 -4.50 3.95
CA LEU A 116 4.30 -3.09 4.34
C LEU A 116 5.38 -2.62 5.31
N LEU A 117 5.85 -3.49 6.21
CA LEU A 117 6.92 -3.16 7.15
C LEU A 117 8.27 -2.93 6.45
N THR A 118 8.54 -3.74 5.42
CA THR A 118 9.76 -3.64 4.60
C THR A 118 9.67 -2.60 3.47
N SER A 119 8.48 -2.12 3.14
CA SER A 119 8.19 -1.23 2.02
C SER A 119 8.59 0.24 2.29
N PHE A 120 9.90 0.54 2.30
CA PHE A 120 10.38 1.92 2.42
C PHE A 120 10.55 2.64 1.09
N GLU A 121 10.86 1.93 0.00
CA GLU A 121 11.14 2.53 -1.31
C GLU A 121 9.98 3.39 -1.83
N GLN A 122 8.75 2.93 -1.60
CA GLN A 122 7.55 3.67 -1.98
C GLN A 122 7.45 5.00 -1.24
N ILE A 123 7.73 5.00 0.06
CA ILE A 123 7.67 6.19 0.91
C ILE A 123 8.81 7.15 0.56
N MET A 124 10.01 6.61 0.35
CA MET A 124 11.19 7.34 -0.10
C MET A 124 10.92 8.08 -1.41
N LEU A 125 10.44 7.37 -2.43
CA LEU A 125 10.18 7.96 -3.74
C LEU A 125 9.00 8.94 -3.71
N LEU A 126 7.96 8.68 -2.92
CA LEU A 126 6.76 9.53 -2.82
C LEU A 126 7.00 10.82 -2.03
N THR A 127 7.54 10.68 -0.83
CA THR A 127 7.57 11.74 0.20
C THR A 127 8.95 11.96 0.83
N ASP A 128 9.85 10.98 0.72
CA ASP A 128 11.17 10.98 1.36
C ASP A 128 11.12 11.30 2.88
N GLY A 129 10.05 10.85 3.57
CA GLY A 129 9.82 11.14 4.99
C GLY A 129 9.12 12.48 5.29
N GLY A 130 8.78 13.28 4.27
CA GLY A 130 8.14 14.60 4.40
C GLY A 130 6.60 14.62 4.43
N PRO A 131 5.95 15.81 4.53
CA PRO A 131 6.52 17.17 4.54
C PRO A 131 7.05 17.60 5.91
N GLY A 132 8.29 18.12 5.94
CA GLY A 132 9.04 18.40 7.17
C GLY A 132 9.94 17.23 7.57
N LEU A 133 10.50 17.28 8.78
CA LEU A 133 11.33 16.20 9.31
C LEU A 133 10.45 15.06 9.84
N TYR A 134 10.63 13.86 9.29
CA TYR A 134 10.10 12.59 9.82
C TYR A 134 8.57 12.39 9.85
N LYS A 135 7.78 13.14 9.06
CA LYS A 135 6.31 13.00 9.10
C LYS A 135 5.79 11.68 8.54
N THR A 136 6.40 11.16 7.47
CA THR A 136 6.05 9.85 6.88
C THR A 136 7.15 8.82 7.05
N GLU A 137 8.09 9.07 7.96
CA GLU A 137 9.27 8.23 8.08
C GLU A 137 8.94 6.92 8.81
N VAL A 138 9.19 5.81 8.13
CA VAL A 138 9.04 4.45 8.66
C VAL A 138 10.38 3.88 9.08
N TRP A 139 10.36 2.88 9.95
CA TRP A 139 11.56 2.25 10.49
C TRP A 139 12.56 1.80 9.42
N SER A 140 12.05 1.20 8.34
CA SER A 140 12.84 0.76 7.18
C SER A 140 13.45 1.93 6.41
N LEU A 141 12.76 3.07 6.32
CA LEU A 141 13.28 4.30 5.73
C LEU A 141 14.35 4.94 6.62
N THR A 142 14.14 4.95 7.93
CA THR A 142 15.15 5.43 8.89
C THR A 142 16.41 4.57 8.84
N ALA A 143 16.29 3.25 8.78
CA ALA A 143 17.43 2.35 8.63
C ALA A 143 18.23 2.70 7.36
N TYR A 144 17.55 2.97 6.25
CA TYR A 144 18.16 3.40 5.00
C TYR A 144 18.86 4.77 5.12
N HIS A 145 18.17 5.79 5.62
CA HIS A 145 18.76 7.13 5.82
C HIS A 145 19.96 7.10 6.76
N ARG A 146 19.92 6.31 7.83
CA ARG A 146 21.04 6.20 8.77
C ARG A 146 22.25 5.47 8.19
N ALA A 147 22.03 4.48 7.35
CA ALA A 147 23.09 3.75 6.68
C ALA A 147 23.76 4.58 5.57
N PHE A 148 22.95 5.24 4.72
CA PHE A 148 23.42 5.80 3.45
C PHE A 148 23.33 7.33 3.35
N THR A 149 22.45 7.96 4.14
CA THR A 149 22.06 9.37 3.95
C THR A 149 22.21 10.16 5.25
N SER A 150 23.42 10.16 5.82
CA SER A 150 23.73 11.15 6.85
C SER A 150 23.74 12.53 6.21
N TYR A 151 22.67 13.29 6.43
CA TYR A 151 22.45 14.69 6.01
C TYR A 151 23.66 15.64 6.25
N PHE A 152 24.62 15.22 7.07
CA PHE A 152 25.81 15.97 7.50
C PHE A 152 27.15 15.22 7.32
N GLY A 153 27.25 14.24 6.40
CA GLY A 153 28.54 13.71 5.95
C GLY A 153 29.21 12.66 6.83
N ASN A 154 28.48 11.99 7.73
CA ASN A 154 29.02 10.94 8.59
C ASN A 154 28.18 9.66 8.50
N THR A 155 28.38 8.83 7.47
CA THR A 155 27.59 7.61 7.23
C THR A 155 27.78 6.61 8.36
N GLN A 156 26.70 6.29 9.07
CA GLN A 156 26.72 5.40 10.23
C GLN A 156 26.23 4.01 9.83
N TRP A 157 27.01 3.32 8.99
CA TRP A 157 26.71 1.98 8.48
C TRP A 157 26.30 1.00 9.57
N GLY A 158 27.07 0.93 10.66
CA GLY A 158 26.77 0.04 11.79
C GLY A 158 25.47 0.38 12.52
N TYR A 159 25.13 1.67 12.60
CA TYR A 159 23.88 2.11 13.22
C TYR A 159 22.68 1.75 12.32
N GLY A 160 22.76 2.04 11.01
CA GLY A 160 21.72 1.62 10.06
C GLY A 160 21.54 0.10 10.00
N SER A 161 22.63 -0.68 10.06
CA SER A 161 22.57 -2.14 10.11
C SER A 161 21.88 -2.65 11.38
N ALA A 162 22.13 -2.05 12.55
CA ALA A 162 21.44 -2.44 13.78
C ALA A 162 19.92 -2.23 13.69
N TRP A 163 19.49 -1.10 13.10
CA TRP A 163 18.07 -0.83 12.83
C TRP A 163 17.45 -1.86 11.88
N ALA A 164 18.17 -2.27 10.83
CA ALA A 164 17.72 -3.28 9.89
C ALA A 164 17.61 -4.67 10.54
N VAL A 165 18.57 -5.06 11.39
CA VAL A 165 18.53 -6.35 12.10
C VAL A 165 17.32 -6.43 13.03
N ILE A 166 17.01 -5.36 13.76
CA ILE A 166 15.81 -5.30 14.62
C ILE A 166 14.51 -5.45 13.81
N LEU A 167 14.49 -4.95 12.57
CA LEU A 167 13.32 -5.09 11.71
C LEU A 167 13.13 -6.54 11.21
N VAL A 168 14.23 -7.28 11.04
CA VAL A 168 14.23 -8.66 10.52
C VAL A 168 13.87 -9.71 11.58
N ILE A 169 14.28 -9.49 12.84
CA ILE A 169 14.03 -10.40 13.98
C ILE A 169 12.57 -10.30 14.43
#